data_AF-A0A948HFM4-F1
#
_entry.id   AF-A0A948HFM4-F1
#
_cell.length_a   1.000
_cell.length_b   1.000
_cell.length_c   1.000
_cell.angle_alpha   90.00
_cell.angle_beta   90.00
_cell.angle_gamma   90.00
#
_symmetry.space_group_name_H-M   'P 1'
#
loop_
_entity.id
_entity.type
_entity.pdbx_description
1 polymer ?
#
loop_
_entity_poly.entity_id
_entity_poly.type
_entity_poly.pdbx_seq_one_letter_code
_entity_poly.pdbx_strand_id
1 'polypeptide(L)'
;MRKIEFFLIVLLVFSAFPVFSQGVENITVTTYYPAPYGVYKELKTTGNTSLAVSPNSQLGVGTESPSVGGEQDLKLDVEGAIGAQHYCDASGNNCVEAPVGRFGGMFMRSLLFPFPGACIEPNPLYNGTAWDRCHCPDGYTEELWNTSVLTVSVPPLIGSSLSACSYAYVYYCYK
;
A
#
# COMPACT_ATOMS: atom_id res chain seq x y z
N MET A 1 -28.12 -40.09 43.70
CA MET A 1 -26.89 -40.66 43.11
C MET A 1 -27.01 -40.97 41.61
N ARG A 2 -28.16 -41.46 41.08
CA ARG A 2 -28.33 -41.77 39.63
C ARG A 2 -28.17 -40.62 38.60
N LYS A 3 -28.36 -39.35 38.98
CA LYS A 3 -28.33 -38.21 38.03
C LYS A 3 -26.92 -37.75 37.64
N ILE A 4 -25.93 -37.94 38.53
CA ILE A 4 -24.54 -37.53 38.30
C ILE A 4 -23.83 -38.48 37.33
N GLU A 5 -24.08 -39.79 37.44
CA GLU A 5 -23.47 -40.76 36.52
C GLU A 5 -23.96 -40.62 35.08
N PHE A 6 -25.25 -40.33 34.89
CA PHE A 6 -25.79 -40.06 33.56
C PHE A 6 -25.14 -38.83 32.92
N PHE A 7 -24.88 -37.79 33.71
CA PHE A 7 -24.23 -36.57 33.24
C PHE A 7 -22.78 -36.82 32.84
N LEU A 8 -22.05 -37.64 33.60
CA LEU A 8 -20.67 -38.02 33.28
C LEU A 8 -20.58 -38.86 32.00
N ILE A 9 -21.54 -39.76 31.77
CA ILE A 9 -21.58 -40.57 30.53
C ILE A 9 -21.83 -39.68 29.30
N VAL A 10 -22.77 -38.73 29.38
CA VAL A 10 -23.05 -37.82 28.26
C VAL A 10 -21.83 -36.94 27.93
N LEU A 11 -21.12 -36.46 28.95
CA LEU A 11 -19.93 -35.63 28.78
C LEU A 11 -18.75 -36.42 28.18
N LEU A 12 -18.59 -37.69 28.58
CA LEU A 12 -17.59 -38.60 28.03
C LEU A 12 -17.89 -38.94 26.57
N VAL A 13 -19.16 -39.19 26.24
CA VAL A 13 -19.61 -39.42 24.86
C VAL A 13 -19.36 -38.20 23.97
N PHE A 14 -19.67 -36.99 24.44
CA PHE A 14 -19.42 -35.76 23.67
C PHE A 14 -17.92 -35.46 23.48
N SER A 15 -17.07 -35.81 24.45
CA SER A 15 -15.61 -35.66 24.33
C SER A 15 -14.96 -36.66 23.38
N ALA A 16 -15.64 -37.78 23.08
CA ALA A 16 -15.15 -38.83 22.19
C ALA A 16 -15.51 -38.59 20.71
N PHE A 17 -16.35 -37.59 20.40
CA PHE A 17 -16.62 -37.19 19.02
C PHE A 17 -15.60 -36.12 18.60
N PRO A 18 -14.61 -36.43 17.74
CA PRO A 18 -13.75 -35.41 17.18
C PRO A 18 -14.63 -34.45 16.38
N VAL A 19 -14.79 -33.23 16.90
CA VAL A 19 -15.41 -32.12 16.19
C VAL A 19 -14.61 -31.93 14.91
N PHE A 20 -15.28 -32.10 13.77
CA PHE A 20 -14.69 -32.08 12.44
C PHE A 20 -13.72 -30.90 12.27
N SER A 21 -12.44 -31.23 12.16
CA SER A 21 -11.42 -30.31 11.68
C SER A 21 -11.65 -30.07 10.19
N GLN A 22 -11.82 -28.81 9.79
CA GLN A 22 -11.89 -28.45 8.38
C GLN A 22 -10.51 -28.70 7.76
N GLY A 23 -10.39 -29.79 7.00
CA GLY A 23 -9.18 -30.11 6.28
C GLY A 23 -8.91 -29.08 5.18
N VAL A 24 -7.64 -28.75 4.97
CA VAL A 24 -7.21 -27.98 3.80
C VAL A 24 -7.47 -28.82 2.55
N GLU A 25 -8.45 -28.42 1.74
CA GLU A 25 -8.78 -29.10 0.49
C GLU A 25 -7.86 -28.60 -0.63
N ASN A 26 -6.94 -29.44 -1.08
CA ASN A 26 -6.15 -29.19 -2.28
C ASN A 26 -6.99 -29.55 -3.52
N ILE A 27 -7.59 -28.55 -4.15
CA ILE A 27 -8.29 -28.74 -5.43
C ILE A 27 -7.25 -28.78 -6.54
N THR A 28 -7.02 -29.98 -7.10
CA THR A 28 -6.20 -30.14 -8.30
C THR A 28 -7.11 -30.14 -9.52
N VAL A 29 -7.05 -29.07 -10.32
CA VAL A 29 -7.77 -29.00 -11.60
C VAL A 29 -6.97 -29.77 -12.64
N THR A 30 -7.36 -31.01 -12.95
CA THR A 30 -6.75 -31.81 -14.00
C THR A 30 -7.51 -31.59 -15.31
N THR A 31 -6.82 -31.09 -16.33
CA THR A 31 -7.37 -31.00 -17.69
C THR A 31 -7.01 -32.28 -18.44
N TYR A 32 -8.01 -33.01 -18.94
CA TYR A 32 -7.77 -34.27 -19.67
C TYR A 32 -7.63 -34.03 -21.17
N TYR A 33 -6.77 -34.79 -21.86
CA TYR A 33 -6.62 -34.68 -23.32
C TYR A 33 -7.79 -35.33 -24.09
N PRO A 34 -8.26 -34.72 -25.20
CA PRO A 34 -7.92 -33.36 -25.64
C PRO A 34 -8.50 -32.37 -24.64
N ALA A 35 -7.65 -31.47 -24.14
CA ALA A 35 -8.10 -30.45 -23.20
C ALA A 35 -9.31 -29.78 -23.83
N PRO A 36 -10.46 -29.68 -23.13
CA PRO A 36 -11.59 -28.96 -23.69
C PRO A 36 -11.06 -27.63 -24.18
N TYR A 37 -11.30 -27.34 -25.47
CA TYR A 37 -10.92 -26.08 -26.11
C TYR A 37 -11.70 -24.96 -25.42
N GLY A 38 -11.21 -24.54 -24.27
CA GLY A 38 -11.86 -23.64 -23.36
C GLY A 38 -10.78 -22.87 -22.64
N VAL A 39 -10.47 -21.69 -23.17
CA VAL A 39 -9.72 -20.69 -22.42
C VAL A 39 -10.64 -20.25 -21.29
N TYR A 40 -10.29 -20.59 -20.05
CA TYR A 40 -10.99 -20.05 -18.88
C TYR A 40 -10.67 -18.56 -18.82
N LYS A 41 -11.64 -17.75 -19.25
CA LYS A 41 -11.47 -16.30 -19.36
C LYS A 41 -11.43 -15.63 -17.97
N GLU A 42 -12.06 -16.24 -16.97
CA GLU A 42 -12.26 -15.63 -15.65
C GLU A 42 -12.19 -16.68 -14.53
N LEU A 43 -11.51 -16.33 -13.44
CA LEU A 43 -11.56 -17.05 -12.16
C LEU A 43 -12.32 -16.18 -11.16
N LYS A 44 -13.41 -16.70 -10.60
CA LYS A 44 -14.22 -16.00 -9.60
C LYS A 44 -14.11 -16.72 -8.26
N THR A 45 -13.73 -15.98 -7.23
CA THR A 45 -13.67 -16.43 -5.84
C THR A 45 -14.74 -15.72 -5.02
N THR A 46 -15.20 -16.33 -3.94
CA THR A 46 -16.26 -15.77 -3.07
C THR A 46 -15.72 -15.28 -1.72
N GLY A 47 -14.40 -15.17 -1.57
CA GLY A 47 -13.75 -14.79 -0.32
C GLY A 47 -12.31 -14.34 -0.55
N ASN A 48 -11.44 -14.59 0.43
CA ASN A 48 -10.03 -14.20 0.35
C ASN A 48 -9.33 -14.93 -0.80
N THR A 49 -8.73 -14.14 -1.69
CA THR A 49 -7.91 -14.67 -2.79
C THR A 49 -6.46 -14.34 -2.46
N SER A 50 -5.65 -15.37 -2.27
CA SER A 50 -4.20 -15.21 -2.14
C SER A 50 -3.57 -15.61 -3.47
N LEU A 51 -2.95 -14.64 -4.15
CA LEU A 51 -2.19 -14.89 -5.36
C LEU A 51 -0.74 -15.14 -4.96
N ALA A 52 -0.33 -16.40 -4.96
CA ALA A 52 1.06 -16.76 -4.75
C ALA A 52 1.83 -16.54 -6.06
N VAL A 53 2.75 -15.58 -6.02
CA VAL A 53 3.83 -15.47 -7.02
C VAL A 53 5.06 -16.20 -6.47
N SER A 54 5.85 -16.81 -7.34
CA SER A 54 7.14 -17.41 -6.94
C SER A 54 7.99 -16.36 -6.20
N PRO A 55 8.90 -16.75 -5.28
CA PRO A 55 9.60 -15.81 -4.38
C PRO A 55 10.32 -14.62 -5.05
N ASN A 56 10.67 -14.75 -6.33
CA ASN A 56 11.35 -13.74 -7.15
C ASN A 56 10.51 -13.34 -8.38
N SER A 57 9.20 -13.53 -8.34
CA SER A 57 8.28 -13.13 -9.39
C SER A 57 7.42 -11.97 -8.94
N GLN A 58 6.91 -11.21 -9.90
CA GLN A 58 6.09 -10.03 -9.69
C GLN A 58 4.67 -10.30 -10.20
N LEU A 59 3.70 -9.65 -9.56
CA LEU A 59 2.31 -9.69 -9.99
C LEU A 59 1.99 -8.42 -10.78
N GLY A 60 1.72 -8.57 -12.08
CA GLY A 60 1.19 -7.52 -12.94
C GLY A 60 -0.33 -7.58 -13.00
N VAL A 61 -1.00 -6.44 -12.77
CA VAL A 61 -2.44 -6.28 -13.01
C VAL A 61 -2.62 -5.24 -14.11
N GLY A 62 -3.17 -5.65 -15.24
CA GLY A 62 -3.37 -4.76 -16.40
C GLY A 62 -2.13 -4.59 -17.29
N THR A 63 -0.96 -5.10 -16.88
CA THR A 63 0.30 -5.07 -17.64
C THR A 63 0.86 -6.48 -17.82
N GLU A 64 1.47 -6.74 -18.98
CA GLU A 64 2.21 -7.99 -19.28
C GLU A 64 3.69 -7.90 -18.90
N SER A 65 4.18 -6.69 -18.59
CA SER A 65 5.57 -6.42 -18.25
C SER A 65 5.63 -5.59 -16.97
N PRO A 66 5.47 -6.22 -15.80
CA PRO A 66 5.68 -5.55 -14.52
C PRO A 66 7.06 -4.90 -14.48
N SER A 67 7.12 -3.73 -13.86
CA SER A 67 8.33 -2.91 -13.82
C SER A 67 9.49 -3.64 -13.12
N VAL A 68 10.54 -3.95 -13.88
CA VAL A 68 11.77 -4.60 -13.42
C VAL A 68 12.99 -3.71 -13.64
N GLY A 69 13.90 -3.66 -12.66
CA GLY A 69 15.27 -3.18 -12.86
C GLY A 69 15.46 -1.67 -13.10
N GLY A 70 14.56 -0.83 -12.61
CA GLY A 70 14.67 0.65 -12.65
C GLY A 70 14.86 1.29 -11.27
N GLU A 71 14.27 2.48 -11.05
CA GLU A 71 14.21 3.12 -9.72
C GLU A 71 13.39 2.29 -8.71
N GLN A 72 12.45 1.46 -9.18
CA GLN A 72 11.63 0.60 -8.33
C GLN A 72 11.54 -0.81 -8.93
N ASP A 73 11.75 -1.81 -8.08
CA ASP A 73 11.52 -3.23 -8.35
C ASP A 73 10.20 -3.64 -7.66
N LEU A 74 9.09 -3.56 -8.41
CA LEU A 74 7.75 -3.65 -7.85
C LEU A 74 7.27 -5.10 -7.79
N LYS A 75 7.02 -5.62 -6.57
CA LYS A 75 6.39 -6.94 -6.40
C LYS A 75 4.94 -6.99 -6.88
N LEU A 76 4.25 -5.84 -6.84
CA LEU A 76 2.92 -5.63 -7.39
C LEU A 76 2.96 -4.39 -8.28
N ASP A 77 2.68 -4.58 -9.56
CA ASP A 77 2.55 -3.50 -10.54
C ASP A 77 1.11 -3.48 -11.07
N VAL A 78 0.45 -2.33 -10.99
CA VAL A 78 -0.93 -2.16 -11.44
C VAL A 78 -0.96 -1.05 -12.47
N GLU A 79 -1.25 -1.41 -13.71
CA GLU A 79 -1.53 -0.44 -14.76
C GLU A 79 -2.98 0.04 -14.60
N GLY A 80 -3.15 1.15 -13.86
CA GLY A 80 -4.44 1.77 -13.61
C GLY A 80 -4.66 2.22 -12.16
N ALA A 81 -5.92 2.44 -11.79
CA ALA A 81 -6.29 2.88 -10.45
C ALA A 81 -6.34 1.72 -9.45
N ILE A 82 -5.71 1.90 -8.29
CA ILE A 82 -5.78 0.96 -7.16
C ILE A 82 -6.83 1.47 -6.17
N GLY A 83 -7.86 0.66 -5.92
CA GLY A 83 -8.82 0.90 -4.84
C GLY A 83 -8.46 0.09 -3.60
N ALA A 84 -8.22 0.76 -2.47
CA ALA A 84 -7.99 0.13 -1.17
C ALA A 84 -8.79 0.86 -0.10
N GLN A 85 -9.15 0.17 0.98
CA GLN A 85 -9.67 0.83 2.20
C GLN A 85 -8.53 1.27 3.12
N HIS A 86 -7.43 0.51 3.13
CA HIS A 86 -6.28 0.74 3.97
C HIS A 86 -4.99 0.36 3.25
N TYR A 87 -3.90 1.05 3.57
CA TYR A 87 -2.53 0.63 3.25
C TYR A 87 -1.84 0.21 4.55
N CYS A 88 -1.37 -1.04 4.59
CA CYS A 88 -0.72 -1.60 5.77
C CYS A 88 0.76 -1.88 5.51
N ASP A 89 1.55 -1.89 6.57
CA ASP A 89 2.93 -2.36 6.51
C ASP A 89 3.04 -3.86 6.20
N ALA A 90 4.28 -4.35 6.07
CA ALA A 90 4.55 -5.76 5.74
C ALA A 90 4.06 -6.75 6.82
N SER A 91 3.80 -6.29 8.05
CA SER A 91 3.26 -7.13 9.12
C SER A 91 1.73 -7.14 9.14
N GLY A 92 1.08 -6.24 8.39
CA GLY A 92 -0.36 -6.05 8.38
C GLY A 92 -0.92 -5.42 9.66
N ASN A 93 -0.05 -4.94 10.56
CA ASN A 93 -0.44 -4.48 11.90
C ASN A 93 -0.52 -2.95 12.01
N ASN A 94 0.21 -2.22 11.17
CA ASN A 94 0.12 -0.77 11.10
C ASN A 94 -0.52 -0.39 9.77
N CYS A 95 -1.79 -0.03 9.83
CA CYS A 95 -2.59 0.37 8.67
C CYS A 95 -2.95 1.84 8.77
N VAL A 96 -2.84 2.55 7.65
CA VAL A 96 -3.43 3.87 7.45
C VAL A 96 -4.65 3.73 6.56
N GLU A 97 -5.72 4.49 6.83
CA GLU A 97 -6.84 4.58 5.90
C GLU A 97 -6.31 5.04 4.53
N ALA A 98 -6.72 4.33 3.48
CA ALA A 98 -6.45 4.81 2.14
C ALA A 98 -7.09 6.19 2.02
N PRO A 99 -6.35 7.21 1.54
CA PRO A 99 -6.88 8.56 1.44
C PRO A 99 -8.25 8.53 0.75
N VAL A 100 -9.27 9.03 1.43
CA VAL A 100 -10.62 9.11 0.85
C VAL A 100 -10.57 10.02 -0.36
N GLY A 101 -10.86 9.45 -1.53
CA GLY A 101 -10.83 10.18 -2.80
C GLY A 101 -9.74 9.69 -3.75
N ARG A 102 -9.44 10.49 -4.76
CA ARG A 102 -8.29 10.24 -5.63
C ARG A 102 -7.06 10.84 -4.95
N PHE A 103 -5.98 10.08 -4.88
CA PHE A 103 -4.69 10.61 -4.42
C PHE A 103 -3.95 11.27 -5.58
N GLY A 104 -3.62 12.55 -5.41
CA GLY A 104 -2.96 13.38 -6.41
C GLY A 104 -1.47 13.58 -6.16
N GLY A 105 -0.84 12.76 -5.31
CA GLY A 105 0.57 12.88 -4.94
C GLY A 105 0.81 13.72 -3.68
N MET A 106 2.08 13.93 -3.36
CA MET A 106 2.55 14.80 -2.27
C MET A 106 3.67 15.71 -2.78
N PHE A 107 3.83 16.87 -2.16
CA PHE A 107 4.97 17.75 -2.42
C PHE A 107 5.38 18.48 -1.14
N MET A 108 6.59 19.03 -1.14
CA MET A 108 7.13 19.76 0.02
C MET A 108 7.57 21.17 -0.38
N ARG A 109 7.10 22.17 0.38
CA ARG A 109 7.51 23.58 0.22
C ARG A 109 8.33 24.05 1.41
N SER A 110 9.29 24.93 1.16
CA SER A 110 10.03 25.66 2.20
C SER A 110 9.59 27.11 2.31
N LEU A 111 9.76 27.69 3.50
CA LEU A 111 9.74 29.14 3.72
C LEU A 111 11.15 29.70 3.98
N LEU A 112 12.17 29.14 3.32
CA LEU A 112 13.53 29.67 3.42
C LEU A 112 13.57 31.11 2.92
N PHE A 113 13.97 32.06 3.77
CA PHE A 113 14.46 33.35 3.29
C PHE A 113 15.80 33.12 2.54
N PRO A 114 16.01 33.65 1.32
CA PRO A 114 15.25 34.70 0.64
C PRO A 114 14.20 34.21 -0.39
N PHE A 115 13.90 32.92 -0.44
CA PHE A 115 12.98 32.30 -1.40
C PHE A 115 11.73 31.70 -0.72
N PRO A 116 10.81 32.53 -0.20
CA PRO A 116 9.56 32.03 0.38
C PRO A 116 8.77 31.26 -0.69
N GLY A 117 8.42 29.99 -0.39
CA GLY A 117 7.64 29.14 -1.29
C GLY A 117 8.46 28.23 -2.21
N ALA A 118 9.78 28.12 -2.01
CA ALA A 118 10.60 27.22 -2.82
C ALA A 118 10.16 25.76 -2.68
N CYS A 119 10.02 25.08 -3.81
CA CYS A 119 9.71 23.65 -3.87
C CYS A 119 10.94 22.84 -3.48
N ILE A 120 10.87 22.11 -2.36
CA ILE A 120 11.95 21.22 -1.94
C ILE A 120 11.81 19.87 -2.64
N GLU A 121 10.60 19.31 -2.58
CA GLU A 121 10.27 18.05 -3.24
C GLU A 121 9.05 18.25 -4.12
N PRO A 122 9.20 18.09 -5.45
CA PRO A 122 8.10 18.23 -6.39
C PRO A 122 7.13 17.05 -6.28
N ASN A 123 5.87 17.31 -6.64
CA ASN A 123 4.89 16.26 -6.82
C ASN A 123 5.30 15.37 -8.00
N PRO A 124 5.56 14.06 -7.79
CA PRO A 124 6.03 13.16 -8.84
C PRO A 124 4.99 12.94 -9.95
N LEU A 125 3.71 13.22 -9.68
CA LEU A 125 2.66 13.12 -10.71
C LEU A 125 2.70 14.26 -11.74
N TYR A 126 3.53 15.29 -11.54
CA TYR A 126 3.71 16.36 -12.49
C TYR A 126 4.96 16.20 -13.34
N ASN A 127 4.78 16.25 -14.65
CA ASN A 127 5.87 16.38 -15.60
C ASN A 127 6.15 17.88 -15.84
N GLY A 128 7.29 18.39 -15.36
CA GLY A 128 7.60 19.82 -15.40
C GLY A 128 8.89 20.20 -14.66
N THR A 129 9.22 21.49 -14.63
CA THR A 129 10.38 22.00 -13.87
C THR A 129 10.10 22.03 -12.37
N ALA A 130 11.12 21.99 -11.51
CA ALA A 130 10.93 21.94 -10.05
C ALA A 130 10.02 23.06 -9.49
N TRP A 131 9.98 24.22 -10.13
CA TRP A 131 9.14 25.36 -9.70
C TRP A 131 7.66 25.17 -10.00
N ASP A 132 7.34 24.49 -11.11
CA ASP A 132 5.96 24.22 -11.50
C ASP A 132 5.40 22.96 -10.85
N ARG A 133 6.16 22.21 -10.04
CA ARG A 133 5.72 20.89 -9.55
C ARG A 133 5.29 20.85 -8.09
N CYS A 134 5.29 21.97 -7.38
CA CYS A 134 4.85 22.03 -5.99
C CYS A 134 3.37 22.40 -5.86
N HIS A 135 2.48 21.76 -6.62
CA HIS A 135 1.04 21.98 -6.52
C HIS A 135 0.29 20.66 -6.76
N CYS A 136 -1.00 20.68 -6.46
CA CYS A 136 -1.88 19.54 -6.69
C CYS A 136 -2.42 19.51 -8.12
N PRO A 137 -2.60 18.31 -8.73
CA PRO A 137 -3.18 18.14 -10.06
C PRO A 137 -4.48 18.93 -10.23
N ASP A 138 -4.79 19.37 -11.45
CA ASP A 138 -6.00 20.14 -11.69
C ASP A 138 -7.26 19.43 -11.14
N GLY A 139 -7.98 20.16 -10.28
CA GLY A 139 -9.17 19.67 -9.59
C GLY A 139 -8.90 18.80 -8.36
N TYR A 140 -7.67 18.75 -7.85
CA TYR A 140 -7.33 18.23 -6.52
C TYR A 140 -7.14 19.39 -5.55
N THR A 141 -7.39 19.13 -4.27
CA THR A 141 -7.23 20.07 -3.16
C THR A 141 -5.93 19.77 -2.43
N GLU A 142 -5.22 20.82 -2.00
CA GLU A 142 -4.03 20.70 -1.15
C GLU A 142 -4.42 20.69 0.34
N GLU A 143 -3.85 19.77 1.10
CA GLU A 143 -3.95 19.76 2.56
C GLU A 143 -2.58 19.59 3.20
N LEU A 144 -2.33 20.38 4.24
CA LEU A 144 -1.10 20.33 5.00
C LEU A 144 -1.10 19.09 5.88
N TRP A 145 -0.22 18.15 5.60
CA TRP A 145 -0.08 16.94 6.39
C TRP A 145 0.79 17.16 7.63
N ASN A 146 1.95 17.79 7.43
CA ASN A 146 2.95 17.94 8.48
C ASN A 146 3.83 19.17 8.27
N THR A 147 4.34 19.69 9.37
CA THR A 147 5.31 20.78 9.41
C THR A 147 6.56 20.31 10.14
N SER A 148 7.69 20.35 9.46
CA SER A 148 9.00 19.94 9.99
C SER A 148 9.94 21.14 10.05
N VAL A 149 10.71 21.24 11.13
CA VAL A 149 11.79 22.25 11.23
C VAL A 149 13.07 21.65 10.68
N LEU A 150 13.59 22.24 9.62
CA LEU A 150 14.86 21.89 9.02
C LEU A 150 15.92 22.93 9.46
N THR A 151 16.90 22.49 10.24
CA THR A 151 18.05 23.31 10.59
C THR A 151 19.12 23.14 9.53
N VAL A 152 19.38 24.18 8.73
CA VAL A 152 20.44 24.17 7.72
C VAL A 152 21.64 24.94 8.26
N SER A 153 22.78 24.27 8.39
CA SER A 153 24.05 24.93 8.69
C SER A 153 24.63 25.49 7.39
N VAL A 154 24.55 26.80 7.20
CA VAL A 154 25.16 27.44 6.03
C VAL A 154 26.65 27.65 6.31
N PRO A 155 27.58 27.17 5.46
CA PRO A 155 29.00 27.45 5.64
C PRO A 155 29.23 28.97 5.55
N PRO A 156 30.01 29.57 6.47
CA PRO A 156 30.18 31.01 6.52
C PRO A 156 30.95 31.51 5.29
N LEU A 157 30.35 32.43 4.52
CA LEU A 157 31.08 33.18 3.50
C LEU A 157 31.94 34.30 4.11
N ILE A 158 31.61 34.76 5.32
CA ILE A 158 32.32 35.84 6.03
C ILE A 158 32.14 35.67 7.56
N GLY A 159 32.97 34.84 8.20
CA GLY A 159 33.28 34.95 9.63
C GLY A 159 32.19 34.67 10.70
N SER A 160 30.96 34.31 10.36
CA SER A 160 29.97 33.85 11.36
C SER A 160 29.04 32.77 10.81
N SER A 161 28.91 31.65 11.53
CA SER A 161 27.94 30.60 11.20
C SER A 161 26.54 31.07 11.58
N LEU A 162 25.71 31.41 10.59
CA LEU A 162 24.29 31.69 10.82
C LEU A 162 23.53 30.36 10.73
N SER A 163 22.93 29.91 11.83
CA SER A 163 21.95 28.83 11.78
C SER A 163 20.62 29.40 11.30
N ALA A 164 20.23 29.07 10.07
CA ALA A 164 18.92 29.40 9.55
C ALA A 164 17.95 28.27 9.92
N CYS A 165 16.97 28.57 10.77
CA CYS A 165 15.82 27.70 10.97
C CYS A 165 14.90 27.83 9.76
N SER A 166 14.70 26.72 9.06
CA SER A 166 13.79 26.64 7.92
C SER A 166 12.60 25.78 8.30
N TYR A 167 11.42 26.14 7.80
CA TYR A 167 10.23 25.30 7.94
C TYR A 167 9.97 24.62 6.61
N ALA A 168 9.79 23.31 6.67
CA ALA A 168 9.34 22.47 5.56
C ALA A 168 7.88 22.07 5.82
N TYR A 169 7.04 22.28 4.83
CA TYR A 169 5.62 21.99 4.87
C TYR A 169 5.34 20.88 3.86
N VAL A 170 4.86 19.75 4.34
CA VAL A 170 4.49 18.61 3.51
C VAL A 170 3.00 18.68 3.22
N TYR A 171 2.66 18.73 1.94
CA TYR A 171 1.28 18.76 1.46
C TYR A 171 0.97 17.46 0.74
N TYR A 172 -0.28 17.00 0.87
CA TYR A 172 -0.82 15.94 0.03
C TYR A 172 -2.02 16.46 -0.76
N CYS A 173 -2.28 15.81 -1.88
CA CYS A 173 -3.31 16.18 -2.82
C CYS A 173 -4.42 15.14 -2.83
N TYR A 174 -5.67 15.58 -2.67
CA TYR A 174 -6.83 14.68 -2.66
C TYR A 174 -8.01 15.27 -3.43
N LYS A 175 -8.95 14.42 -3.85
CA LYS A 175 -10.17 14.80 -4.57
C LYS A 175 -11.34 13.89 -4.26
#